data_AF-A0A520IHA9-F1
#
_entry.id   AF-A0A520IHA9-F1
#
_cell.length_a   1.000
_cell.length_b   1.000
_cell.length_c   1.000
_cell.angle_alpha   90.00
_cell.angle_beta   90.00
_cell.angle_gamma   90.00
#
_symmetry.space_group_name_H-M   'P 1'
#
loop_
_entity.id
_entity.type
_entity.pdbx_description
1 polymer ?
#
loop_
_entity_poly.entity_id
_entity_poly.type
_entity_poly.pdbx_seq_one_letter_code
_entity_poly.pdbx_strand_id
1 'polypeptide(L)'
;MTSLPAPQDEPLTHKGLVYPLGHREPEPGNVFRIAPGVDWVRLKIPGPLRHVNCWMLADGDGDALVDTGMNTPEARDAWTAILAGPKS
;
A
#
# COMPACT_ATOMS: atom_id res chain seq x y z
N MET A 1 18.13 -18.02 16.44
CA MET A 1 18.63 -16.63 16.43
C MET A 1 17.64 -15.81 15.62
N THR A 2 16.83 -14.98 16.28
CA THR A 2 15.90 -14.09 15.56
C THR A 2 16.70 -12.85 15.16
N SER A 3 16.76 -12.56 13.86
CA SER A 3 17.38 -11.32 13.36
C SER A 3 16.71 -10.11 14.01
N LEU A 4 17.49 -9.06 14.29
CA LEU A 4 16.91 -7.76 14.60
C LEU A 4 16.03 -7.32 13.41
N PRO A 5 14.87 -6.70 13.67
CA PRO A 5 14.06 -6.10 12.60
C PRO A 5 14.88 -5.04 11.86
N ALA A 6 14.68 -4.91 10.55
CA ALA A 6 15.35 -3.86 9.80
C ALA A 6 14.85 -2.49 10.31
N PRO A 7 15.64 -1.39 10.24
CA PRO A 7 15.22 -0.08 10.75
C PRO A 7 13.88 0.43 10.18
N GLN A 8 13.50 -0.03 8.99
CA GLN A 8 12.23 0.26 8.34
C GLN A 8 11.01 -0.43 8.99
N ASP A 9 11.24 -1.41 9.86
CA ASP A 9 10.21 -2.25 10.50
C ASP A 9 9.84 -1.77 11.90
N GLU A 10 10.55 -0.77 12.44
CA GLU A 10 10.29 -0.22 13.76
C GLU A 10 9.24 0.90 13.72
N PRO A 11 8.30 0.95 14.67
CA PRO A 11 7.37 2.06 14.78
C PRO A 11 8.10 3.41 14.90
N LEU A 12 7.68 4.39 14.09
CA LEU A 12 8.27 5.72 14.08
C LEU A 12 7.36 6.69 14.84
N THR A 13 7.91 7.44 15.80
CA THR A 13 7.21 8.59 16.39
C THR A 13 7.69 9.87 15.74
N HIS A 14 6.77 10.63 15.14
CA HIS A 14 7.09 11.92 14.52
C HIS A 14 5.96 12.91 14.73
N LYS A 15 6.28 14.12 15.22
CA LYS A 15 5.33 15.22 15.48
C LYS A 15 4.08 14.80 16.28
N GLY A 16 4.26 13.96 17.30
CA GLY A 16 3.17 13.50 18.17
C GLY A 16 2.29 12.40 17.58
N LEU A 17 2.61 11.91 16.38
CA LEU A 17 1.96 10.75 15.77
C LEU A 17 2.88 9.53 15.86
N VAL A 18 2.28 8.36 16.08
CA VAL A 18 2.95 7.06 15.97
C VAL A 18 2.57 6.44 14.64
N TYR A 19 3.57 6.18 13.80
CA TYR A 19 3.45 5.44 12.56
C TYR A 19 3.80 3.97 12.86
N PRO A 20 2.79 3.09 13.05
CA PRO A 20 3.02 1.73 13.56
C PRO A 20 3.82 0.85 12.59
N LEU A 21 3.85 1.21 11.31
CA LEU A 21 4.60 0.51 10.26
C LEU A 21 5.94 1.19 9.94
N GLY A 22 6.37 2.14 10.77
CA GLY A 22 7.63 2.85 10.57
C GLY A 22 7.68 3.58 9.23
N HIS A 23 8.68 3.23 8.42
CA HIS A 23 8.91 3.79 7.09
C HIS A 23 8.41 2.90 5.95
N ARG A 24 7.67 1.82 6.25
CA ARG A 24 7.18 0.92 5.21
C ARG A 24 6.21 1.64 4.28
N GLU A 25 6.32 1.30 3.00
CA GLU A 25 5.37 1.65 1.95
C GLU A 25 5.26 0.48 0.96
N PRO A 26 4.09 0.27 0.32
CA PRO A 26 3.98 -0.71 -0.74
C PRO A 26 4.87 -0.30 -1.91
N GLU A 27 5.62 -1.27 -2.43
CA GLU A 27 6.33 -1.10 -3.69
C GLU A 27 5.34 -0.92 -4.85
N PRO A 28 5.72 -0.21 -5.94
CA PRO A 28 4.86 -0.06 -7.10
C PRO A 28 4.37 -1.40 -7.65
N GLY A 29 3.06 -1.53 -7.86
CA GLY A 29 2.45 -2.77 -8.34
C GLY A 29 2.33 -3.88 -7.29
N ASN A 30 2.53 -3.56 -6.00
CA ASN A 30 2.34 -4.48 -4.89
C ASN A 30 1.43 -3.87 -3.82
N VAL A 31 0.99 -4.71 -2.88
CA VAL A 31 0.14 -4.32 -1.75
C VAL A 31 0.83 -4.59 -0.42
N PHE A 32 0.40 -3.88 0.62
CA PHE A 32 0.81 -4.16 2.00
C PHE A 32 -0.41 -4.41 2.87
N ARG A 33 -0.55 -5.62 3.42
CA ARG A 33 -1.64 -5.96 4.35
C ARG A 33 -1.47 -5.20 5.66
N ILE A 34 -2.37 -4.27 5.97
CA ILE A 34 -2.32 -3.48 7.21
C ILE A 34 -3.25 -4.02 8.30
N ALA A 35 -4.29 -4.77 7.92
CA ALA A 35 -5.20 -5.48 8.82
C ALA A 35 -5.84 -6.66 8.06
N PRO A 36 -6.47 -7.63 8.75
CA PRO A 36 -7.22 -8.70 8.07
C PRO A 36 -8.24 -8.12 7.07
N GLY A 37 -8.14 -8.53 5.80
CA GLY A 37 -9.00 -8.05 4.72
C GLY A 37 -8.79 -6.60 4.27
N VAL A 38 -7.72 -5.92 4.72
CA VAL A 38 -7.42 -4.54 4.34
C VAL A 38 -6.00 -4.43 3.80
N ASP A 39 -5.89 -4.23 2.50
CA ASP A 39 -4.65 -4.07 1.77
C ASP A 39 -4.41 -2.61 1.37
N TRP A 40 -3.23 -2.10 1.72
CA TRP A 40 -2.76 -0.77 1.35
C TRP A 40 -2.13 -0.81 -0.05
N VAL A 41 -2.64 0.04 -0.94
CA VAL A 41 -2.08 0.31 -2.26
C VAL A 41 -1.53 1.73 -2.29
N ARG A 42 -0.37 1.94 -2.93
CA ARG A 42 0.22 3.26 -3.11
C ARG A 42 0.52 3.52 -4.57
N LEU A 43 -0.14 4.53 -5.14
CA LEU A 43 -0.01 4.87 -6.56
C LEU A 43 0.72 6.19 -6.73
N LYS A 44 1.60 6.23 -7.71
CA LYS A 44 2.31 7.46 -8.10
C LYS A 44 1.34 8.45 -8.74
N ILE A 45 1.49 9.72 -8.40
CA ILE A 45 0.80 10.83 -9.05
C ILE A 45 1.79 11.96 -9.41
N PRO A 46 1.65 12.63 -10.56
CA PRO A 46 2.45 13.82 -10.87
C PRO A 46 2.19 14.97 -9.88
N GLY A 47 3.20 15.82 -9.71
CA GLY A 47 3.12 17.01 -8.86
C GLY A 47 3.73 16.83 -7.46
N PRO A 48 3.57 17.85 -6.59
CA PRO A 48 4.27 17.91 -5.31
C PRO A 48 3.83 16.83 -4.31
N LEU A 49 2.61 16.29 -4.45
CA LEU A 49 2.08 15.24 -3.57
C LEU A 49 2.72 13.87 -3.82
N ARG A 50 3.19 13.62 -5.06
CA ARG A 50 3.96 12.44 -5.53
C ARG A 50 3.26 11.08 -5.46
N HIS A 51 2.37 10.83 -4.51
CA HIS A 51 1.60 9.60 -4.39
C HIS A 51 0.22 9.84 -3.76
N VAL A 52 -0.67 8.88 -3.96
CA VAL A 52 -1.93 8.75 -3.23
C VAL A 52 -2.04 7.33 -2.68
N ASN A 53 -2.72 7.19 -1.55
CA ASN A 53 -3.05 5.88 -0.99
C ASN A 53 -4.42 5.46 -1.50
N CYS A 54 -4.53 4.22 -1.96
CA CYS A 54 -5.77 3.55 -2.27
C CYS A 54 -5.87 2.30 -1.39
N TRP A 55 -7.05 1.68 -1.36
CA TRP A 55 -7.30 0.51 -0.51
C TRP A 55 -8.02 -0.57 -1.29
N MET A 56 -7.68 -1.81 -0.97
CA MET A 56 -8.39 -2.99 -1.44
C MET A 56 -8.94 -3.72 -0.22
N LEU A 57 -10.25 -3.90 -0.18
CA LEU A 57 -10.98 -4.47 0.94
C LEU A 57 -11.57 -5.80 0.52
N ALA A 58 -11.27 -6.87 1.25
CA ALA A 58 -11.86 -8.18 0.98
C ALA A 58 -13.39 -8.10 1.11
N ASP A 59 -14.11 -8.51 0.06
CA ASP A 59 -15.57 -8.43 -0.03
C ASP A 59 -16.13 -9.64 -0.80
N GLY A 60 -16.55 -10.66 -0.05
CA GLY A 60 -17.05 -11.92 -0.62
C GLY A 60 -15.99 -12.65 -1.45
N ASP A 61 -16.33 -12.96 -2.70
CA ASP A 61 -15.42 -13.65 -3.64
C ASP A 61 -14.46 -12.69 -4.37
N GLY A 62 -14.43 -11.41 -3.98
CA GLY A 62 -13.58 -10.40 -4.61
C GLY A 62 -13.13 -9.32 -3.64
N ASP A 63 -12.79 -8.17 -4.21
CA ASP A 63 -12.32 -7.02 -3.46
C ASP A 63 -13.10 -5.76 -3.85
N ALA A 64 -13.47 -4.95 -2.85
CA ALA A 64 -13.93 -3.59 -3.04
C ALA A 64 -12.73 -2.63 -3.06
N LEU A 65 -12.63 -1.79 -4.09
CA LEU A 65 -11.58 -0.77 -4.19
C LEU A 65 -12.07 0.57 -3.62
N VAL A 66 -11.22 1.21 -2.81
CA VAL A 66 -11.41 2.59 -2.34
C VAL A 66 -10.37 3.48 -3.03
N ASP A 67 -10.87 4.42 -3.83
CA ASP A 67 -10.10 5.24 -4.77
C ASP A 67 -9.30 4.42 -5.81
N THR A 68 -8.80 5.10 -6.84
CA THR A 68 -8.07 4.45 -7.95
C THR A 68 -6.86 5.24 -8.45
N GLY A 69 -6.60 6.42 -7.88
CA GLY A 69 -5.54 7.32 -8.34
C GLY A 69 -5.89 8.08 -9.63
N MET A 70 -4.87 8.47 -10.38
CA MET A 70 -5.06 9.18 -11.65
C MET A 70 -5.00 8.23 -12.84
N ASN A 71 -5.65 8.63 -13.93
CA ASN A 71 -5.67 7.86 -15.17
C ASN A 71 -4.36 8.01 -15.98
N THR A 72 -3.24 7.52 -15.44
CA THR A 72 -1.93 7.49 -16.11
C THR A 72 -1.52 6.06 -16.49
N PRO A 73 -0.61 5.87 -17.47
CA PRO A 73 -0.10 4.54 -17.80
C PRO A 73 0.48 3.81 -16.58
N GLU A 74 1.29 4.50 -15.77
CA GLU A 74 1.95 3.90 -14.60
C GLU A 74 0.96 3.41 -13.54
N ALA A 75 -0.15 4.15 -13.32
CA ALA A 75 -1.18 3.74 -12.39
C ALA A 75 -1.95 2.51 -12.90
N ARG A 76 -2.22 2.43 -14.21
CA ARG A 76 -2.87 1.26 -14.83
C ARG A 76 -1.97 0.02 -14.77
N ASP A 77 -0.68 0.19 -15.02
CA ASP A 77 0.30 -0.89 -14.94
C ASP A 77 0.41 -1.42 -13.51
N ALA A 78 0.46 -0.52 -12.52
CA ALA A 78 0.45 -0.89 -11.11
C ALA A 78 -0.82 -1.68 -10.72
N TRP A 79 -2.01 -1.20 -11.10
CA TRP A 79 -3.25 -1.92 -10.83
C TRP A 79 -3.31 -3.28 -11.53
N THR A 80 -2.86 -3.36 -12.78
CA THR A 80 -2.78 -4.63 -13.53
C THR A 80 -1.91 -5.64 -12.80
N ALA A 81 -0.74 -5.20 -12.32
CA ALA A 81 0.17 -6.05 -11.56
C ALA A 81 -0.45 -6.50 -10.22
N ILE A 82 -1.07 -5.59 -9.48
CA ILE A 82 -1.75 -5.89 -8.20
C ILE A 82 -2.87 -6.91 -8.40
N LEU A 83 -3.72 -6.70 -9.40
CA LEU A 83 -4.87 -7.56 -9.68
C LEU A 83 -4.47 -8.95 -10.21
N ALA A 84 -3.28 -9.07 -10.82
CA ALA A 84 -2.70 -10.34 -11.25
C ALA A 84 -1.97 -11.09 -10.12
N GLY A 85 -1.72 -10.43 -8.98
CA GLY A 85 -1.12 -11.03 -7.80
C GLY A 85 -2.05 -12.02 -7.08
N PRO A 86 -1.54 -12.71 -6.03
CA PRO A 86 -2.34 -13.61 -5.21
C PRO A 86 -3.54 -12.87 -4.61
N LYS A 87 -4.73 -13.47 -4.75
CA LYS A 87 -5.95 -13.00 -4.09
C LYS A 87 -5.94 -13.46 -2.63
N SER A 88 -6.47 -12.62 -1.75
CA SER A 88 -6.55 -12.82 -0.29
C SER A 88 -7.40 -14.03 0.11
#